data_AF-D7FW90-F1
#
_entry.id   AF-D7FW90-F1
#
_cell.length_a   1.000
_cell.length_b   1.000
_cell.length_c   1.000
_cell.angle_alpha   90.00
_cell.angle_beta   90.00
_cell.angle_gamma   90.00
#
_symmetry.space_group_name_H-M   'P 1'
#
loop_
_entity.id
_entity.type
_entity.pdbx_description
1 polymer ?
#
loop_
_entity_poly.entity_id
_entity_poly.type
_entity_poly.pdbx_seq_one_letter_code
_entity_poly.pdbx_strand_id
1 'polypeptide(L)'
;MYDIDLFDVDTSVFDEIKAQGSVVICYFSAGTREDWREDADDFPEEGLGAPLADWDGEVWVDVNNEEVRAVMAARLDKAVEKGCDGVEPDNVQVYAEILWGADTGVNVTADEQLDYNTFLATEAHSRNLSIGLKNDLDHLAELEPLFDWAINECK
;
A
#
# COMPACT_ATOMS: atom_id res chain seq x y z
N MET A 1 -8.01 -17.64 1.40
CA MET A 1 -7.47 -16.27 1.53
C MET A 1 -8.35 -15.40 0.68
N TYR A 2 -8.80 -14.28 1.24
CA TYR A 2 -9.57 -13.26 0.55
C TYR A 2 -8.78 -11.97 0.64
N ASP A 3 -8.51 -11.36 -0.50
CA ASP A 3 -7.96 -10.01 -0.59
C ASP A 3 -9.11 -9.05 -0.84
N ILE A 4 -9.35 -8.15 0.10
CA ILE A 4 -10.50 -7.26 0.09
C ILE A 4 -10.12 -5.85 0.52
N ASP A 5 -10.88 -4.88 0.05
CA ASP A 5 -10.62 -3.46 0.30
C ASP A 5 -10.70 -3.11 1.80
N LEU A 6 -9.67 -2.42 2.30
CA LEU A 6 -9.57 -2.01 3.70
C LEU A 6 -10.64 -0.99 4.11
N PHE A 7 -11.14 -0.16 3.21
CA PHE A 7 -12.03 0.96 3.53
C PHE A 7 -13.49 0.63 3.26
N ASP A 8 -13.79 0.21 2.03
CA ASP A 8 -15.13 0.17 1.45
C ASP A 8 -15.85 -1.18 1.64
N VAL A 9 -15.37 -1.98 2.60
CA VAL A 9 -16.01 -3.21 3.05
C VAL A 9 -16.42 -3.07 4.52
N ASP A 10 -17.69 -3.41 4.80
CA ASP A 10 -18.24 -3.46 6.16
C ASP A 10 -17.53 -4.51 7.00
N THR A 11 -17.24 -4.20 8.28
CA THR A 11 -16.58 -5.11 9.23
C THR A 11 -17.28 -6.48 9.34
N SER A 12 -18.60 -6.55 9.15
CA SER A 12 -19.32 -7.83 9.17
C SER A 12 -18.85 -8.81 8.10
N VAL A 13 -18.39 -8.32 6.94
CA VAL A 13 -17.85 -9.18 5.87
C VAL A 13 -16.51 -9.80 6.30
N PHE A 14 -15.67 -9.02 6.99
CA PHE A 14 -14.42 -9.54 7.59
C PHE A 14 -14.74 -10.65 8.59
N ASP A 15 -15.67 -10.40 9.51
CA ASP A 15 -16.10 -11.39 10.51
C ASP A 15 -16.67 -12.66 9.86
N GLU A 16 -17.46 -12.53 8.79
CA GLU A 16 -18.02 -13.66 8.05
C GLU A 16 -16.95 -14.50 7.37
N ILE A 17 -15.94 -13.87 6.75
CA ILE A 17 -14.81 -14.57 6.12
C ILE A 17 -13.98 -15.29 7.20
N LYS A 18 -13.69 -14.62 8.31
CA LYS A 18 -12.91 -15.19 9.42
C LYS A 18 -13.65 -16.32 10.12
N ALA A 19 -14.96 -16.24 10.30
CA ALA A 19 -15.79 -17.31 10.87
C ALA A 19 -15.76 -18.61 10.03
N GLN A 20 -15.44 -18.52 8.75
CA GLN A 20 -15.22 -19.66 7.86
C GLN A 20 -13.79 -20.24 7.94
N GLY A 21 -12.94 -19.69 8.80
CA GLY A 21 -11.54 -20.09 8.93
C GLY A 21 -10.64 -19.62 7.78
N SER A 22 -11.09 -18.63 7.01
CA SER A 22 -10.29 -18.04 5.92
C SER A 22 -9.41 -16.90 6.42
N VAL A 23 -8.24 -16.76 5.80
CA VAL A 23 -7.32 -15.62 5.97
C VAL A 23 -7.86 -14.40 5.23
N VAL A 24 -7.89 -13.25 5.89
CA VAL A 24 -8.27 -11.95 5.30
C VAL A 24 -7.04 -11.08 5.09
N ILE A 25 -6.82 -10.67 3.85
CA ILE A 25 -5.83 -9.68 3.44
C ILE A 25 -6.56 -8.38 3.11
N CYS A 26 -5.98 -7.27 3.54
CA CYS A 26 -6.56 -5.95 3.39
C CYS A 26 -5.77 -5.10 2.40
N TYR A 27 -6.41 -4.82 1.27
CA TYR A 27 -5.93 -3.93 0.22
C TYR A 27 -6.01 -2.47 0.65
N PHE A 28 -4.94 -1.72 0.37
CA PHE A 28 -4.98 -0.26 0.30
C PHE A 28 -3.85 0.23 -0.61
N SER A 29 -4.01 1.36 -1.30
CA SER A 29 -2.89 1.93 -2.04
C SER A 29 -1.88 2.60 -1.08
N ALA A 30 -0.59 2.30 -1.27
CA ALA A 30 0.51 2.93 -0.54
C ALA A 30 1.38 3.84 -1.41
N GLY A 31 1.29 3.73 -2.74
CA GLY A 31 1.98 4.64 -3.67
C GLY A 31 1.13 5.77 -4.22
N THR A 32 -0.18 5.79 -3.90
CA THR A 32 -1.10 6.82 -4.37
C THR A 32 -2.08 7.23 -3.26
N ARG A 33 -2.69 8.40 -3.44
CA ARG A 33 -3.80 8.92 -2.66
C ARG A 33 -5.06 8.87 -3.52
N GLU A 34 -6.11 8.29 -2.97
CA GLU A 34 -7.43 8.12 -3.59
C GLU A 34 -8.41 9.12 -2.94
N ASP A 35 -8.98 10.06 -3.71
CA ASP A 35 -9.78 11.16 -3.15
C ASP A 35 -11.11 10.74 -2.50
N TRP A 36 -11.57 9.53 -2.77
CA TRP A 36 -12.79 8.95 -2.21
C TRP A 36 -12.60 8.26 -0.86
N ARG A 37 -11.35 8.10 -0.40
CA ARG A 37 -11.07 7.49 0.91
C ARG A 37 -11.35 8.48 2.04
N GLU A 38 -11.80 7.96 3.17
CA GLU A 38 -12.12 8.82 4.32
C GLU A 38 -10.90 9.53 4.94
N ASP A 39 -9.69 9.02 4.68
CA ASP A 39 -8.40 9.60 5.13
C ASP A 39 -7.72 10.46 4.05
N ALA A 40 -8.42 10.76 2.95
CA ALA A 40 -7.84 11.46 1.82
C ALA A 40 -7.38 12.90 2.16
N ASP A 41 -7.99 13.53 3.16
CA ASP A 41 -7.63 14.85 3.68
C ASP A 41 -6.45 14.82 4.68
N ASP A 42 -5.98 13.64 5.09
CA ASP A 42 -4.82 13.49 5.99
C ASP A 42 -3.49 13.54 5.23
N PHE A 43 -3.52 13.50 3.89
CA PHE A 43 -2.32 13.65 3.07
C PHE A 43 -1.90 15.12 2.95
N PRO A 44 -0.60 15.45 3.15
CA PRO A 44 -0.11 16.81 2.92
C PRO A 44 -0.18 17.19 1.45
N GLU A 45 -0.48 18.46 1.15
CA GLU A 45 -0.49 18.97 -0.22
C GLU A 45 0.90 18.81 -0.89
N GLU A 46 1.98 19.01 -0.14
CA GLU A 46 3.36 18.81 -0.61
C GLU A 46 3.74 17.35 -0.86
N GLY A 47 2.95 16.39 -0.35
CA GLY A 47 3.14 14.96 -0.60
C GLY A 47 2.37 14.45 -1.81
N LEU A 48 1.57 15.28 -2.47
CA LEU A 48 0.77 14.87 -3.62
C LEU A 48 1.50 15.15 -4.95
N GLY A 49 1.45 14.16 -5.84
CA GLY A 49 1.99 14.20 -7.19
C GLY A 49 0.94 14.45 -8.26
N ALA A 50 1.21 13.91 -9.45
CA ALA A 50 0.33 13.99 -10.61
C ALA A 50 -0.76 12.90 -10.56
N PRO A 51 -1.87 13.09 -11.29
CA PRO A 51 -2.92 12.09 -11.43
C PRO A 51 -2.42 10.76 -12.01
N LEU A 52 -2.93 9.66 -11.47
CA LEU A 52 -2.77 8.32 -12.04
C LEU A 52 -3.69 8.19 -13.27
N ALA A 53 -3.11 7.97 -14.45
CA ALA A 53 -3.80 8.19 -15.74
C ALA A 53 -5.09 7.38 -15.95
N ASP A 54 -5.18 6.18 -15.38
CA ASP A 54 -6.32 5.27 -15.57
C ASP A 54 -7.36 5.32 -14.44
N TRP A 55 -7.12 6.14 -13.39
CA TRP A 55 -7.92 6.16 -12.17
C TRP A 55 -8.29 7.59 -11.76
N ASP A 56 -9.53 8.00 -12.10
CA ASP A 56 -10.06 9.32 -11.78
C ASP A 56 -10.11 9.55 -10.26
N GLY A 57 -9.51 10.63 -9.77
CA GLY A 57 -9.46 10.96 -8.33
C GLY A 57 -8.24 10.38 -7.60
N GLU A 58 -7.40 9.63 -8.30
CA GLU A 58 -6.19 9.03 -7.75
C GLU A 58 -4.93 9.80 -8.20
N VAL A 59 -4.01 10.05 -7.26
CA VAL A 59 -2.75 10.78 -7.53
C VAL A 59 -1.57 10.04 -6.91
N TRP A 60 -0.40 10.08 -7.54
CA TRP A 60 0.85 9.60 -6.93
C TRP A 60 1.16 10.36 -5.64
N VAL A 61 1.90 9.72 -4.73
CA VAL A 61 2.40 10.38 -3.50
C VAL A 61 3.90 10.32 -3.38
N ASP A 62 4.50 11.31 -2.70
CA ASP A 62 5.90 11.30 -2.32
C ASP A 62 6.11 10.35 -1.14
N VAL A 63 6.61 9.16 -1.43
CA VAL A 63 6.85 8.10 -0.42
C VAL A 63 7.95 8.44 0.59
N ASN A 64 8.73 9.50 0.35
CA ASN A 64 9.72 10.00 1.31
C ASN A 64 9.13 11.02 2.29
N ASN A 65 7.91 11.51 2.05
CA ASN A 65 7.26 12.46 2.93
C ASN A 65 6.83 11.76 4.25
N GLU A 66 7.25 12.33 5.38
CA GLU A 66 6.98 11.76 6.71
C GLU A 66 5.48 11.69 7.04
N GLU A 67 4.69 12.66 6.57
CA GLU A 67 3.24 12.67 6.81
C GLU A 67 2.52 11.64 5.93
N VAL A 68 2.99 11.39 4.69
CA VAL A 68 2.51 10.27 3.87
C VAL A 68 2.80 8.92 4.56
N ARG A 69 4.00 8.75 5.13
CA ARG A 69 4.33 7.56 5.92
C ARG A 69 3.44 7.43 7.17
N ALA A 70 3.10 8.54 7.81
CA ALA A 70 2.18 8.54 8.95
C ALA A 70 0.76 8.08 8.55
N VAL A 71 0.27 8.50 7.37
CA VAL A 71 -1.01 8.00 6.82
C VAL A 71 -0.95 6.49 6.62
N MET A 72 0.14 5.96 6.05
CA MET A 72 0.28 4.50 5.89
C MET A 72 0.33 3.74 7.21
N ALA A 73 1.02 4.28 8.23
CA ALA A 73 1.01 3.69 9.56
C ALA A 73 -0.41 3.66 10.15
N ALA A 74 -1.21 4.71 9.95
CA ALA A 74 -2.61 4.75 10.36
C ALA A 74 -3.50 3.76 9.58
N ARG A 75 -3.24 3.56 8.28
CA ARG A 75 -3.90 2.50 7.48
C ARG A 75 -3.59 1.10 8.02
N LEU A 76 -2.35 0.86 8.44
CA LEU A 76 -1.96 -0.40 9.09
C LEU A 76 -2.64 -0.58 10.46
N ASP A 77 -2.77 0.49 11.26
CA ASP A 77 -3.56 0.46 12.51
C ASP A 77 -5.02 0.08 12.24
N LYS A 78 -5.64 0.70 11.22
CA LYS A 78 -7.00 0.38 10.78
C LYS A 78 -7.14 -1.08 10.32
N ALA A 79 -6.13 -1.64 9.66
CA ALA A 79 -6.12 -3.05 9.28
C ALA A 79 -6.16 -3.97 10.51
N VAL A 80 -5.42 -3.64 11.57
CA VAL A 80 -5.52 -4.35 12.87
C VAL A 80 -6.93 -4.24 13.44
N GLU A 81 -7.52 -3.04 13.44
CA GLU A 81 -8.86 -2.79 13.98
C GLU A 81 -9.95 -3.57 13.24
N LYS A 82 -9.85 -3.68 11.90
CA LYS A 82 -10.76 -4.50 11.08
C LYS A 82 -10.49 -6.00 11.18
N GLY A 83 -9.43 -6.41 11.88
CA GLY A 83 -9.09 -7.81 12.10
C GLY A 83 -8.44 -8.48 10.88
N CYS A 84 -7.74 -7.72 10.05
CA CYS A 84 -6.93 -8.25 8.95
C CYS A 84 -5.87 -9.23 9.48
N ASP A 85 -5.57 -10.28 8.71
CA ASP A 85 -4.45 -11.19 9.00
C ASP A 85 -3.17 -10.76 8.25
N GLY A 86 -3.34 -9.97 7.17
CA GLY A 86 -2.26 -9.32 6.46
C GLY A 86 -2.77 -8.17 5.58
N VAL A 87 -1.85 -7.54 4.87
CA VAL A 87 -2.13 -6.37 4.02
C VAL A 87 -1.51 -6.51 2.63
N GLU A 88 -2.16 -5.89 1.66
CA GLU A 88 -1.69 -5.70 0.29
C GLU A 88 -1.54 -4.20 0.00
N PRO A 89 -0.37 -3.60 0.28
CA PRO A 89 -0.11 -2.22 -0.09
C PRO A 89 0.16 -2.13 -1.59
N ASP A 90 -0.70 -1.41 -2.32
CA ASP A 90 -0.61 -1.26 -3.79
C ASP A 90 0.27 -0.08 -4.20
N ASN A 91 0.65 -0.06 -5.48
CA ASN A 91 1.45 1.01 -6.10
C ASN A 91 2.82 1.23 -5.45
N VAL A 92 3.40 0.19 -4.85
CA VAL A 92 4.71 0.22 -4.15
C VAL A 92 5.92 0.17 -5.10
N GLN A 93 5.76 0.64 -6.34
CA GLN A 93 6.77 0.69 -7.39
C GLN A 93 6.81 2.06 -8.11
N VAL A 94 6.56 3.16 -7.40
CA VAL A 94 6.53 4.54 -7.93
C VAL A 94 7.81 4.88 -8.73
N TYR A 95 8.98 4.46 -8.23
CA TYR A 95 10.25 4.61 -8.95
C TYR A 95 10.22 3.96 -10.34
N ALA A 96 9.68 2.74 -10.44
CA ALA A 96 9.62 2.02 -11.70
C ALA A 96 8.70 2.72 -12.70
N GLU A 97 7.58 3.28 -12.25
CA GLU A 97 6.66 4.07 -13.08
C GLU A 97 7.34 5.31 -13.66
N ILE A 98 8.17 6.00 -12.85
CA ILE A 98 9.01 7.11 -13.32
C ILE A 98 9.98 6.63 -14.41
N LEU A 99 10.65 5.49 -14.21
CA LEU A 99 11.55 4.91 -15.21
C LEU A 99 10.84 4.51 -16.50
N TRP A 100 9.60 4.04 -16.40
CA TRP A 100 8.78 3.67 -17.55
C TRP A 100 8.18 4.89 -18.26
N GLY A 101 8.39 6.09 -17.72
CA GLY A 101 8.04 7.37 -18.33
C GLY A 101 6.68 7.91 -17.94
N ALA A 102 6.09 7.41 -16.84
CA ALA A 102 4.91 8.02 -16.25
C ALA A 102 5.24 9.42 -15.71
N ASP A 103 4.33 10.37 -15.89
CA ASP A 103 4.38 11.65 -15.20
C ASP A 103 3.76 11.46 -13.81
N THR A 104 4.60 11.19 -12.82
CA THR A 104 4.14 10.96 -11.43
C THR A 104 4.05 12.25 -10.63
N GLY A 105 4.60 13.37 -11.12
CA GLY A 105 4.71 14.62 -10.35
C GLY A 105 5.57 14.54 -9.09
N VAL A 106 6.15 13.38 -8.77
CA VAL A 106 7.08 13.13 -7.66
C VAL A 106 8.40 12.58 -8.19
N ASN A 107 9.44 12.57 -7.36
CA ASN A 107 10.74 12.03 -7.72
C ASN A 107 11.20 11.03 -6.65
N VAL A 108 11.12 9.75 -6.99
CA VAL A 108 11.49 8.64 -6.11
C VAL A 108 12.58 7.83 -6.81
N THR A 109 13.71 7.65 -6.13
CA THR A 109 14.81 6.79 -6.58
C THR A 109 14.58 5.32 -6.18
N ALA A 110 15.34 4.40 -6.77
CA ALA A 110 15.30 2.98 -6.39
C ALA A 110 15.54 2.77 -4.88
N ASP A 111 16.59 3.41 -4.34
CA ASP A 111 16.95 3.30 -2.93
C ASP A 111 15.86 3.87 -2.00
N GLU A 112 15.19 4.95 -2.41
CA GLU A 112 14.07 5.54 -1.67
C GLU A 112 12.82 4.65 -1.72
N GLN A 113 12.55 4.00 -2.86
CA GLN A 113 11.48 3.00 -2.96
C GLN A 113 11.76 1.79 -2.06
N LEU A 114 13.00 1.31 -2.06
CA LEU A 114 13.43 0.20 -1.21
C LEU A 114 13.31 0.54 0.28
N ASP A 115 13.70 1.76 0.68
CA ASP A 115 13.52 2.26 2.05
C ASP A 115 12.03 2.31 2.44
N TYR A 116 11.18 2.84 1.57
CA TYR A 116 9.74 2.91 1.81
C TYR A 116 9.10 1.52 1.95
N ASN A 117 9.44 0.59 1.07
CA ASN A 117 8.91 -0.78 1.12
C ASN A 117 9.42 -1.53 2.37
N THR A 118 10.66 -1.26 2.80
CA THR A 118 11.20 -1.74 4.08
C THR A 118 10.43 -1.17 5.29
N PHE A 119 10.09 0.12 5.25
CA PHE A 119 9.25 0.78 6.25
C PHE A 119 7.87 0.11 6.35
N LEU A 120 7.19 -0.09 5.22
CA LEU A 120 5.87 -0.74 5.20
C LEU A 120 5.92 -2.15 5.80
N ALA A 121 6.90 -2.96 5.42
CA ALA A 121 7.06 -4.31 5.97
C ALA A 121 7.33 -4.30 7.48
N THR A 122 8.22 -3.42 7.93
CA THR A 122 8.53 -3.25 9.35
C THR A 122 7.31 -2.84 10.16
N GLU A 123 6.53 -1.88 9.67
CA GLU A 123 5.32 -1.40 10.35
C GLU A 123 4.17 -2.42 10.35
N ALA A 124 4.03 -3.21 9.29
CA ALA A 124 3.05 -4.29 9.23
C ALA A 124 3.42 -5.40 10.25
N HIS A 125 4.68 -5.84 10.26
CA HIS A 125 5.14 -6.89 11.17
C HIS A 125 5.10 -6.45 12.63
N SER A 126 5.38 -5.17 12.94
CA SER A 126 5.26 -4.64 14.32
C SER A 126 3.81 -4.71 14.85
N ARG A 127 2.84 -4.74 13.94
CA ARG A 127 1.40 -4.90 14.19
C ARG A 127 0.91 -6.34 14.06
N ASN A 128 1.82 -7.30 13.87
CA ASN A 128 1.51 -8.71 13.67
C ASN A 128 0.60 -8.96 12.44
N LEU A 129 0.74 -8.12 11.41
CA LEU A 129 0.13 -8.30 10.09
C LEU A 129 1.15 -8.93 9.15
N SER A 130 0.73 -9.90 8.34
CA SER A 130 1.52 -10.32 7.18
C SER A 130 1.49 -9.23 6.09
N ILE A 131 2.49 -9.17 5.21
CA ILE A 131 2.56 -8.19 4.11
C ILE A 131 2.95 -8.83 2.78
N GLY A 132 2.23 -8.47 1.71
CA GLY A 132 2.50 -8.88 0.33
C GLY A 132 3.24 -7.82 -0.48
N LEU A 133 4.26 -8.23 -1.26
CA LEU A 133 4.94 -7.34 -2.21
C LEU A 133 4.17 -7.29 -3.52
N LYS A 134 3.65 -6.12 -3.89
CA LYS A 134 2.90 -5.90 -5.13
C LYS A 134 3.79 -5.36 -6.24
N ASN A 135 3.93 -6.12 -7.33
CA ASN A 135 4.59 -5.75 -8.59
C ASN A 135 6.07 -5.28 -8.57
N ASP A 136 6.65 -4.77 -7.48
CA ASP A 136 8.02 -4.21 -7.39
C ASP A 136 9.14 -5.27 -7.57
N LEU A 137 9.20 -5.87 -8.76
CA LEU A 137 10.08 -6.99 -9.08
C LEU A 137 11.56 -6.59 -9.12
N ASP A 138 11.86 -5.31 -9.32
CA ASP A 138 13.23 -4.79 -9.41
C ASP A 138 13.96 -4.88 -8.05
N HIS A 139 13.22 -4.82 -6.93
CA HIS A 139 13.76 -4.93 -5.56
C HIS A 139 13.50 -6.30 -4.90
N LEU A 140 13.09 -7.31 -5.68
CA LEU A 140 12.65 -8.59 -5.11
C LEU A 140 13.72 -9.27 -4.25
N ALA A 141 15.01 -9.20 -4.64
CA ALA A 141 16.08 -9.89 -3.90
C ALA A 141 16.34 -9.26 -2.52
N GLU A 142 16.16 -7.95 -2.42
CA GLU A 142 16.32 -7.17 -1.20
C GLU A 142 15.08 -7.27 -0.30
N LEU A 143 13.89 -7.34 -0.89
CA LEU A 143 12.60 -7.33 -0.18
C LEU A 143 12.06 -8.72 0.18
N GLU A 144 12.46 -9.79 -0.52
CA GLU A 144 12.02 -11.17 -0.22
C GLU A 144 12.21 -11.58 1.25
N PRO A 145 13.31 -11.22 1.94
CA PRO A 145 13.46 -11.54 3.36
C PRO A 145 12.53 -10.76 4.30
N LEU A 146 11.91 -9.68 3.82
CA LEU A 146 11.09 -8.76 4.61
C LEU A 146 9.59 -8.91 4.33
N PHE A 147 9.21 -9.47 3.17
CA PHE A 147 7.82 -9.69 2.79
C PHE A 147 7.45 -11.17 2.91
N ASP A 148 6.18 -11.45 3.23
CA ASP A 148 5.74 -12.82 3.52
C ASP A 148 5.21 -13.55 2.26
N TRP A 149 4.78 -12.78 1.27
CA TRP A 149 4.26 -13.26 -0.01
C TRP A 149 4.36 -12.15 -1.06
N ALA A 150 4.00 -12.48 -2.30
CA ALA A 150 3.96 -11.52 -3.40
C ALA A 150 2.68 -11.69 -4.20
N ILE A 151 2.18 -10.57 -4.72
CA ILE A 151 1.10 -10.50 -5.69
C ILE A 151 1.61 -9.73 -6.91
N ASN A 152 1.36 -10.28 -8.09
CA ASN A 152 1.89 -9.72 -9.32
C ASN A 152 0.84 -9.77 -10.41
N GLU A 153 0.64 -8.63 -11.07
CA GLU A 153 -0.27 -8.48 -12.19
C GLU A 153 0.53 -8.47 -13.49
N CYS A 154 0.55 -9.60 -14.19
CA CYS A 154 1.17 -9.70 -15.50
C CYS A 154 0.18 -9.26 -16.60
N LYS A 155 0.61 -8.37 -17.49
CA LYS A 155 -0.06 -8.12 -18.77
C LYS A 155 0.49 -9.00 -19.89
#